data_AF-A0A7V9RVR2-F1
#
_entry.id   AF-A0A7V9RVR2-F1
#
_cell.length_a   1.000
_cell.length_b   1.000
_cell.length_c   1.000
_cell.angle_alpha   90.00
_cell.angle_beta   90.00
_cell.angle_gamma   90.00
#
_symmetry.space_group_name_H-M   'P 1'
#
loop_
_entity.id
_entity.type
_entity.pdbx_description
1 polymer ?
#
loop_
_entity_poly.entity_id
_entity_poly.type
_entity_poly.pdbx_seq_one_letter_code
_entity_poly.pdbx_strand_id
1 'polypeptide(L)' 'MAASTVPRLRASDRAPGLLLGHGVELPDDVELGGHVVIHAGTEVGDGARIQDGAVLGKPVALGPR' A
#
# COMPACT_ATOMS: atom_id res chain seq x y z
N MET A 1 -6.17 -8.05 -25.85
CA MET A 1 -6.07 -6.67 -25.32
C MET A 1 -6.23 -6.72 -23.80
N ALA A 2 -5.27 -7.30 -23.09
CA ALA A 2 -5.29 -7.30 -21.63
C ALA A 2 -4.79 -5.92 -21.19
N ALA A 3 -5.68 -5.07 -20.71
CA ALA A 3 -5.27 -3.86 -20.02
C ALA A 3 -4.31 -4.30 -18.91
N SER A 4 -3.05 -3.86 -18.99
CA SER A 4 -2.13 -3.98 -17.87
C SER A 4 -2.70 -3.14 -16.74
N THR A 5 -3.55 -3.75 -15.91
CA THR A 5 -4.12 -3.15 -14.70
C THR A 5 -3.04 -3.15 -13.63
N VAL A 6 -1.97 -2.38 -13.86
CA VAL A 6 -1.06 -2.05 -12.75
C VAL A 6 -1.95 -1.37 -11.70
N PRO A 7 -2.07 -1.91 -10.47
CA PRO A 7 -2.87 -1.27 -9.45
C PRO A 7 -2.30 0.13 -9.23
N ARG A 8 -3.04 1.17 -9.61
CA ARG A 8 -2.57 2.54 -9.47
C ARG A 8 -2.48 2.87 -8.00
N LEU A 9 -1.25 3.03 -7.52
CA LEU A 9 -0.96 3.59 -6.21
C LEU A 9 -1.21 5.10 -6.26
N ARG A 10 -1.86 5.64 -5.24
CA ARG A 10 -2.04 7.09 -5.03
C ARG A 10 -1.12 7.56 -3.92
N ALA A 11 -0.57 8.77 -4.05
CA ALA A 11 0.16 9.40 -2.96
C ALA A 11 -0.82 9.80 -1.84
N SER A 12 -0.30 9.81 -0.61
CA SER A 12 -0.99 10.32 0.58
C SER A 12 -0.05 11.23 1.34
N ASP A 13 -0.60 12.27 1.97
CA ASP A 13 0.10 13.24 2.79
C ASP A 13 0.30 12.79 4.25
N ARG A 14 -0.29 11.65 4.64
CA ARG A 14 -0.18 11.11 6.01
C ARG A 14 1.24 10.69 6.42
N ALA A 15 2.12 10.42 5.45
CA ALA A 15 3.55 10.21 5.69
C ALA A 15 4.37 10.50 4.42
N PRO A 16 5.66 10.88 4.56
CA PRO A 16 6.52 11.17 3.41
C PRO A 16 6.63 9.95 2.47
N GLY A 17 6.28 10.12 1.19
CA GLY A 17 6.41 9.06 0.19
C GLY A 17 5.43 7.89 0.36
N LEU A 18 4.37 8.04 1.16
CA LEU A 18 3.34 7.03 1.35
C LEU A 18 2.54 6.80 0.06
N LEU A 19 2.40 5.53 -0.32
CA LEU A 19 1.64 5.10 -1.49
C LEU A 19 0.55 4.11 -1.10
N LEU A 20 -0.69 4.40 -1.51
CA LEU A 20 -1.88 3.61 -1.17
C LEU A 20 -2.55 3.06 -2.43
N GLY A 21 -2.87 1.76 -2.38
CA GLY A 21 -3.67 1.09 -3.40
C GLY A 21 -5.12 1.54 -3.36
N HIS A 22 -5.82 1.27 -4.45
CA HIS A 22 -7.26 1.55 -4.54
C HIS A 22 -8.04 0.87 -3.40
N GLY A 23 -8.98 1.60 -2.79
CA GLY A 23 -9.81 1.11 -1.69
C GLY A 23 -9.10 0.95 -0.34
N VAL A 24 -7.80 1.23 -0.25
CA VAL A 24 -7.10 1.24 1.04
C VAL A 24 -7.54 2.48 1.82
N GLU A 25 -8.18 2.22 2.96
CA GLU A 25 -8.51 3.18 4.00
C GLU A 25 -7.63 2.89 5.21
N LEU A 26 -7.21 3.96 5.90
CA LEU A 26 -6.30 3.88 7.03
C LEU A 26 -6.99 4.48 8.25
N PRO A 27 -7.03 3.76 9.39
CA PRO A 27 -7.47 4.34 10.66
C PRO A 27 -6.70 5.61 11.02
N ASP A 28 -7.31 6.51 11.78
CA ASP A 28 -6.69 7.77 12.17
C ASP A 28 -5.50 7.57 13.12
N ASP A 29 -5.53 6.51 13.92
CA ASP A 29 -4.54 6.19 14.96
C ASP A 29 -3.34 5.36 14.46
N VAL A 30 -3.28 5.07 13.16
CA VAL A 30 -2.20 4.28 12.58
C VAL A 30 -0.90 5.09 12.51
N GLU A 31 0.20 4.49 12.96
CA GLU A 31 1.55 5.08 12.86
C GLU A 31 2.22 4.64 11.55
N LEU A 32 2.65 5.61 10.72
CA LEU A 32 3.20 5.36 9.39
C LEU A 32 4.62 5.91 9.28
N GLY A 33 5.55 5.04 8.95
CA GLY A 33 6.90 5.40 8.50
C GLY A 33 6.89 6.00 7.09
N GLY A 34 8.03 6.57 6.70
CA GLY A 34 8.27 7.09 5.36
C GLY A 34 8.38 5.97 4.31
N HIS A 35 7.98 6.29 3.08
CA HIS A 35 8.09 5.42 1.90
C HIS A 35 7.38 4.08 2.03
N VAL A 36 6.34 4.01 2.85
CA VAL A 36 5.47 2.84 2.97
C VAL A 36 4.61 2.69 1.70
N VAL A 37 4.40 1.45 1.26
CA VAL A 37 3.54 1.10 0.13
C VAL A 37 2.49 0.07 0.56
N ILE A 38 1.22 0.41 0.46
CA ILE A 38 0.11 -0.49 0.82
C ILE A 38 -0.69 -0.77 -0.43
N HIS A 39 -0.72 -2.01 -0.90
CA HIS A 39 -1.44 -2.39 -2.12
C HIS A 39 -2.93 -2.61 -1.86
N ALA A 40 -3.72 -2.55 -2.95
CA ALA A 40 -5.17 -2.74 -2.92
C ALA A 40 -5.57 -4.08 -2.28
N GLY A 41 -6.66 -4.08 -1.52
CA GLY A 41 -7.13 -5.24 -0.76
C GLY A 41 -6.38 -5.51 0.55
N THR A 42 -5.47 -4.62 0.96
CA THR A 42 -4.87 -4.66 2.31
C THR A 42 -5.77 -3.94 3.30
N GLU A 43 -6.15 -4.63 4.37
CA GLU A 43 -6.83 -4.04 5.53
C GLU A 43 -5.80 -3.72 6.61
N VAL A 44 -5.86 -2.50 7.15
CA VAL A 44 -5.00 -2.05 8.24
C VAL A 44 -5.86 -1.78 9.46
N GLY A 45 -5.58 -2.50 10.56
CA GLY A 45 -6.32 -2.36 11.80
C GLY A 45 -5.88 -1.17 12.63
N ASP A 46 -6.75 -0.77 13.57
CA ASP A 46 -6.52 0.30 14.54
C ASP A 46 -5.23 0.06 15.34
N GLY A 47 -4.50 1.14 15.60
CA GLY A 47 -3.25 1.13 16.38
C GLY A 47 -2.07 0.42 15.71
N ALA A 48 -2.19 0.02 14.43
CA ALA A 48 -1.09 -0.61 13.72
C ALA A 48 0.10 0.36 13.54
N ARG A 49 1.30 -0.20 13.53
CA ARG A 49 2.56 0.54 13.35
C ARG A 49 3.30 -0.02 12.14
N ILE A 50 3.37 0.76 11.07
CA ILE A 50 3.99 0.36 9.81
C ILE A 50 5.30 1.13 9.66
N GLN A 51 6.42 0.43 9.70
CA GLN A 51 7.75 1.03 9.70
C GLN A 51 8.20 1.44 8.28
N ASP A 52 9.27 2.25 8.22
CA ASP A 52 9.81 2.82 6.98
C ASP A 52 10.04 1.76 5.89
N GLY A 53 9.63 2.09 4.66
CA GLY A 53 9.86 1.23 3.48
C GLY A 53 9.05 -0.07 3.43
N ALA A 54 8.14 -0.30 4.39
CA ALA A 54 7.31 -1.50 4.39
C ALA A 54 6.41 -1.57 3.14
N VAL A 55 6.25 -2.79 2.61
CA VAL A 55 5.37 -3.07 1.46
C VAL A 55 4.34 -4.12 1.85
N LEU A 56 3.07 -3.76 1.85
CA LEU A 56 1.96 -4.62 2.28
C LEU A 56 1.05 -5.00 1.12
N GLY A 57 0.60 -6.26 1.09
CA GLY A 57 -0.38 -6.77 0.12
C GLY A 57 0.08 -6.78 -1.34
N LYS A 58 1.39 -6.70 -1.60
CA LYS A 58 1.92 -6.71 -2.97
C LYS A 58 1.59 -8.04 -3.65
N PRO A 59 0.96 -8.05 -4.83
CA PRO A 59 0.70 -9.27 -5.57
C PRO A 59 2.01 -9.92 -6.00
N VAL A 60 2.03 -11.26 -6.00
CA VAL A 60 3.18 -12.02 -6.48
C VAL A 60 3.33 -11.83 -7.99
N ALA A 61 4.55 -11.62 -8.46
CA ALA A 61 4.89 -11.68 -9.87
C ALA A 61 5.50 -13.06 -10.14
N LEU A 62 4.86 -13.83 -11.03
CA LEU A 62 5.39 -15.13 -11.45
C LEU A 62 6.25 -14.95 -12.70
N GLY A 63 7.38 -15.66 -12.75
CA GLY A 63 8.24 -15.70 -13.93
C GLY A 63 7.64 -16.52 -15.08
N PRO A 64 8.24 -16.44 -16.28
CA PRO A 64 7.87 -17.32 -17.38
C PRO A 64 8.07 -18.80 -16.98
N ARG A 65 7.20 -19.67 -17.49
CA ARG A 65 7.29 -21.12 -17.31
C ARG A 65 8.38 -21.71 -18.18
#